data_AF-A0A8M9PY64-F1
#
_entry.id   AF-A0A8M9PY64-F1
#
_cell.length_a   1.000
_cell.length_b   1.000
_cell.length_c   1.000
_cell.angle_alpha   90.00
_cell.angle_beta   90.00
_cell.angle_gamma   90.00
#
_symmetry.space_group_name_H-M   'P 1'
#
loop_
_entity.id
_entity.type
_entity.pdbx_description
1 polymer ?
#
loop_
_entity_poly.entity_id
_entity_poly.type
_entity_poly.pdbx_seq_one_letter_code
_entity_poly.pdbx_strand_id
1 'polypeptide(L)'
;MANSSSETVAASKPEVFHNYRDRNRCSPEEETRLEKQHFWNVINAFKYYRTHVHERVNRAERQFRCLPDHHQQLLTNFLPHLNKLRYCIDQNQEVLQAVVHNCLHMFENMEYGQDVDPRKVRPSSTFDMDKLKSTIKQFVRDWSEAGKAERDSCYKPIIDEIQRLFPPDQW
;
A
#
# COMPACT_ATOMS: atom_id res chain seq x y z
N MET A 1 79.06 -19.80 -14.28
CA MET A 1 78.79 -20.51 -13.01
C MET A 1 77.41 -20.06 -12.57
N ALA A 2 76.37 -20.86 -12.85
CA ALA A 2 75.71 -21.80 -11.91
C ALA A 2 74.98 -21.03 -10.78
N ASN A 3 73.69 -21.21 -10.47
CA ASN A 3 72.70 -22.21 -10.87
C ASN A 3 71.29 -21.66 -10.65
N SER A 4 70.36 -22.08 -11.52
CA SER A 4 68.92 -21.97 -11.38
C SER A 4 68.39 -22.98 -10.34
N SER A 5 67.42 -22.59 -9.52
CA SER A 5 66.48 -23.52 -8.89
C SER A 5 65.06 -22.95 -8.99
N SER A 6 64.26 -23.66 -9.78
CA SER A 6 62.82 -23.49 -10.03
C SER A 6 61.98 -24.04 -8.88
N GLU A 7 60.76 -23.52 -8.72
CA GLU A 7 59.51 -24.25 -8.35
C GLU A 7 58.36 -23.20 -8.26
N THR A 8 57.51 -23.03 -9.28
CA THR A 8 56.17 -23.67 -9.51
C THR A 8 55.32 -23.73 -8.23
N VAL A 9 54.13 -23.12 -8.09
CA VAL A 9 52.79 -23.50 -8.60
C VAL A 9 51.84 -22.45 -7.97
N ALA A 10 50.88 -21.77 -8.63
CA ALA A 10 49.59 -22.29 -9.06
C ALA A 10 48.87 -21.21 -9.90
N ALA A 11 48.32 -21.60 -11.05
CA ALA A 11 47.50 -20.73 -11.88
C ALA A 11 46.10 -20.55 -11.26
N SER A 12 45.80 -19.32 -10.82
CA SER A 12 44.47 -18.89 -10.41
C SER A 12 43.54 -18.84 -11.64
N LYS A 13 42.51 -19.68 -11.67
CA LYS A 13 41.45 -19.59 -12.68
C LYS A 13 40.74 -18.24 -12.55
N PRO A 14 40.43 -17.53 -13.65
CA PRO A 14 39.66 -16.31 -13.56
C PRO A 14 38.24 -16.67 -13.09
N GLU A 15 37.85 -16.15 -11.93
CA GLU A 15 36.47 -16.19 -11.48
C GLU A 15 35.60 -15.47 -12.52
N VAL A 16 34.68 -16.23 -13.11
CA VAL A 16 33.66 -15.70 -14.01
C VAL A 16 32.77 -14.80 -13.17
N PHE A 17 33.07 -13.49 -13.18
CA PHE A 17 32.14 -12.45 -12.75
C PHE A 17 30.92 -12.52 -13.67
N HIS A 18 29.94 -13.31 -13.24
CA HIS A 18 28.62 -13.32 -13.84
C HIS A 18 27.99 -11.97 -13.47
N ASN A 19 28.18 -10.98 -14.35
CA ASN A 19 27.45 -9.71 -14.30
C ASN A 19 25.96 -10.04 -14.37
N TYR A 20 25.34 -10.13 -13.19
CA TYR A 20 23.90 -10.22 -13.04
C TYR A 20 23.29 -8.91 -13.52
N ARG A 21 23.00 -8.90 -14.83
CA ARG A 21 21.98 -8.10 -15.51
C ARG A 21 22.02 -6.61 -15.20
N ASP A 22 22.49 -5.86 -16.20
CA ASP A 22 21.82 -4.65 -16.67
C ASP A 22 20.29 -4.88 -16.66
N ARG A 23 19.65 -4.57 -15.54
CA ARG A 23 18.22 -4.30 -15.51
C ARG A 23 18.10 -2.95 -16.18
N ASN A 24 17.69 -2.95 -17.46
CA ASN A 24 17.31 -1.79 -18.27
C ASN A 24 17.10 -0.56 -17.39
N ARG A 25 18.13 0.30 -17.28
CA ARG A 25 17.99 1.56 -16.55
C ARG A 25 16.95 2.37 -17.30
N CYS A 26 15.83 2.58 -16.64
CA CYS A 26 14.80 3.50 -17.09
C CYS A 26 15.47 4.88 -17.25
N SER A 27 15.26 5.56 -18.39
CA SER A 27 15.75 6.93 -18.51
C SER A 27 15.06 7.80 -17.45
N PRO A 28 15.70 8.83 -16.89
CA PRO A 28 15.06 9.72 -15.90
C PRO A 28 13.70 10.24 -16.38
N GLU A 29 13.56 10.56 -17.66
CA GLU A 29 12.28 10.98 -18.26
C GLU A 29 11.18 9.91 -18.20
N GLU A 30 11.56 8.64 -18.36
CA GLU A 30 10.62 7.50 -18.30
C GLU A 30 10.27 7.18 -16.84
N GLU A 31 11.22 7.32 -15.91
CA GLU A 31 10.95 7.21 -14.47
C GLU A 31 9.92 8.25 -14.03
N THR A 32 10.14 9.52 -14.39
CA THR A 32 9.17 10.59 -14.13
C THR A 32 7.81 10.27 -14.74
N ARG A 33 7.75 9.84 -16.01
CA ARG A 33 6.47 9.49 -16.68
C ARG A 33 5.73 8.35 -15.96
N LEU A 34 6.44 7.29 -15.57
CA LEU A 34 5.89 6.15 -14.85
C LEU A 34 5.43 6.54 -13.45
N GLU A 35 6.15 7.42 -12.77
CA GLU A 35 5.74 7.99 -11.48
C GLU A 35 4.44 8.79 -11.61
N LYS A 36 4.31 9.66 -12.63
CA LYS A 36 3.05 10.38 -12.88
C LYS A 36 1.88 9.43 -13.13
N GLN A 37 2.11 8.39 -13.92
CA GLN A 37 1.10 7.38 -14.18
C GLN A 37 0.73 6.62 -12.91
N HIS A 38 1.71 6.26 -12.08
CA HIS A 38 1.48 5.59 -10.82
C HIS A 38 0.69 6.45 -9.84
N PHE A 39 1.04 7.74 -9.71
CA PHE A 39 0.31 8.71 -8.90
C PHE A 39 -1.18 8.71 -9.25
N TRP A 40 -1.52 8.86 -10.53
CA TRP A 40 -2.92 8.86 -10.96
C TRP A 40 -3.63 7.52 -10.77
N ASN A 41 -2.93 6.40 -10.93
CA ASN A 41 -3.48 5.08 -10.61
C ASN A 41 -3.86 4.98 -9.11
N VAL A 42 -3.02 5.51 -8.23
CA VAL A 42 -3.28 5.56 -6.78
C VAL A 42 -4.48 6.47 -6.50
N ILE A 43 -4.52 7.69 -7.05
CA ILE A 43 -5.66 8.60 -6.89
C ILE A 43 -6.96 7.94 -7.37
N ASN A 44 -6.95 7.27 -8.52
CA ASN A 44 -8.11 6.54 -9.04
C ASN A 44 -8.54 5.41 -8.08
N ALA A 45 -7.58 4.67 -7.49
CA ALA A 45 -7.87 3.65 -6.49
C ALA A 45 -8.58 4.20 -5.25
N PHE A 46 -8.14 5.34 -4.72
CA PHE A 46 -8.80 6.01 -3.60
C PHE A 46 -10.23 6.45 -3.93
N LYS A 47 -10.45 6.94 -5.16
CA LYS A 47 -11.79 7.32 -5.65
C LYS A 47 -12.72 6.12 -5.91
N TYR A 48 -12.17 4.97 -6.29
CA TYR A 48 -12.94 3.76 -6.64
C TYR A 48 -13.34 2.89 -5.43
N TYR A 49 -12.79 3.16 -4.24
CA TYR A 49 -13.03 2.39 -3.02
C TYR A 49 -14.52 2.09 -2.77
N ARG A 50 -15.35 3.14 -2.72
CA ARG A 50 -16.79 3.04 -2.44
C ARG A 50 -17.47 2.07 -3.39
N THR A 51 -17.26 2.25 -4.69
CA THR A 51 -17.83 1.37 -5.72
C THR A 51 -17.36 -0.07 -5.57
N HIS A 52 -16.06 -0.29 -5.38
CA HIS A 52 -15.50 -1.63 -5.22
C HIS A 52 -16.08 -2.37 -4.00
N VAL A 53 -16.17 -1.70 -2.85
CA VAL A 53 -16.64 -2.35 -1.61
C VAL A 53 -18.17 -2.51 -1.61
N HIS A 54 -18.93 -1.54 -2.15
CA HIS A 54 -20.37 -1.71 -2.35
C HIS A 54 -20.69 -2.91 -3.25
N GLU A 55 -19.93 -3.17 -4.31
CA GLU A 55 -20.14 -4.37 -5.14
C GLU A 55 -19.96 -5.68 -4.37
N ARG A 56 -19.04 -5.72 -3.40
CA ARG A 56 -18.91 -6.87 -2.50
C ARG A 56 -20.13 -7.04 -1.60
N VAL A 57 -20.64 -5.95 -1.03
CA VAL A 57 -21.86 -5.97 -0.20
C VAL A 57 -23.08 -6.36 -1.02
N ASN A 58 -23.24 -5.80 -2.23
CA ASN A 58 -24.33 -6.12 -3.14
C ASN A 58 -24.30 -7.60 -3.55
N ARG A 59 -23.11 -8.17 -3.76
CA ARG A 59 -22.95 -9.61 -4.02
C ARG A 59 -23.41 -10.46 -2.83
N ALA A 60 -22.98 -10.09 -1.61
CA ALA A 60 -23.40 -10.79 -0.39
C ALA A 60 -24.92 -10.71 -0.18
N GLU A 61 -25.53 -9.56 -0.45
CA GLU A 61 -26.98 -9.40 -0.40
C GLU A 61 -27.69 -10.29 -1.42
N ARG A 62 -27.24 -10.31 -2.68
CA ARG A 62 -27.81 -11.19 -3.71
C ARG A 62 -27.72 -12.66 -3.30
N GLN A 63 -26.58 -13.09 -2.81
CA GLN A 63 -26.38 -14.47 -2.34
C GLN A 63 -27.32 -14.83 -1.19
N PHE A 64 -27.50 -13.92 -0.23
CA PHE A 64 -28.42 -14.13 0.88
C PHE A 64 -29.87 -14.24 0.43
N ARG A 65 -30.30 -13.37 -0.49
CA ARG A 65 -31.67 -13.39 -1.05
C ARG A 65 -31.96 -14.61 -1.91
N CYS A 66 -30.93 -15.29 -2.43
CA CYS A 66 -31.08 -16.57 -3.14
C CYS A 66 -31.27 -17.77 -2.21
N LEU A 67 -31.08 -17.62 -0.89
CA LEU A 67 -31.29 -18.72 0.06
C LEU A 67 -32.80 -18.99 0.25
N PRO A 68 -33.20 -20.23 0.57
CA PRO A 68 -34.57 -20.53 0.99
C PRO A 68 -35.01 -19.68 2.20
N ASP A 69 -36.30 -19.36 2.29
CA ASP A 69 -36.84 -18.49 3.34
C ASP A 69 -36.52 -18.98 4.77
N HIS A 70 -36.57 -20.30 4.99
CA HIS A 70 -36.24 -20.88 6.29
C HIS A 70 -34.78 -20.65 6.70
N HIS A 71 -33.84 -20.59 5.74
CA HIS A 71 -32.45 -20.22 6.02
C HIS A 71 -32.29 -18.71 6.25
N GLN A 72 -33.03 -17.87 5.51
CA GLN A 72 -33.00 -16.43 5.73
C GLN A 72 -33.54 -16.05 7.12
N GLN A 73 -34.56 -16.77 7.61
CA GLN A 73 -35.14 -16.60 8.94
C GLN A 73 -34.17 -16.94 10.09
N LEU A 74 -33.15 -17.78 9.85
CA LEU A 74 -32.09 -18.03 10.84
C LEU A 74 -31.18 -16.80 11.05
N LEU A 75 -31.17 -15.86 10.10
CA LEU A 75 -30.25 -14.72 10.05
C LEU A 75 -31.01 -13.40 9.83
N THR A 76 -32.04 -13.15 10.64
CA THR A 76 -32.93 -11.96 10.53
C THR A 76 -32.18 -10.62 10.53
N ASN A 77 -31.02 -10.55 11.21
CA ASN A 77 -30.20 -9.35 11.31
C ASN A 77 -29.20 -9.16 10.16
N PHE A 78 -29.15 -10.07 9.18
CA PHE A 78 -28.15 -10.02 8.10
C PHE A 78 -28.33 -8.79 7.20
N LEU A 79 -29.53 -8.53 6.68
CA LEU A 79 -29.79 -7.37 5.82
C LEU A 79 -29.58 -6.03 6.57
N PRO A 80 -30.07 -5.85 7.82
CA PRO A 80 -29.71 -4.68 8.63
C PRO A 80 -28.20 -4.52 8.84
N HIS A 81 -27.46 -5.62 9.04
CA HIS A 81 -26.01 -5.57 9.16
C HIS A 81 -25.34 -5.09 7.86
N LEU A 82 -25.80 -5.55 6.68
CA LEU A 82 -25.28 -5.05 5.40
C LEU A 82 -25.53 -3.54 5.23
N ASN A 83 -26.66 -3.01 5.69
CA ASN A 83 -26.90 -1.56 5.66
C ASN A 83 -25.96 -0.78 6.57
N LYS A 84 -25.61 -1.32 7.74
CA LYS A 84 -24.55 -0.74 8.58
C LYS A 84 -23.20 -0.75 7.87
N LEU A 85 -22.85 -1.83 7.17
CA LEU A 85 -21.62 -1.90 6.37
C LEU A 85 -21.61 -0.84 5.26
N ARG A 86 -22.73 -0.62 4.56
CA ARG A 86 -22.87 0.45 3.55
C ARG A 86 -22.59 1.82 4.13
N TYR A 87 -23.14 2.12 5.31
CA TYR A 87 -22.87 3.36 6.02
C TYR A 87 -21.36 3.51 6.32
N CYS A 88 -20.72 2.47 6.86
CA CYS A 88 -19.28 2.50 7.13
C CYS A 88 -18.44 2.69 5.85
N ILE A 89 -18.84 2.09 4.72
CA ILE A 89 -18.17 2.28 3.43
C ILE A 89 -18.23 3.74 3.00
N ASP A 90 -19.39 4.38 3.16
CA ASP A 90 -19.58 5.77 2.80
C ASP A 90 -18.73 6.69 3.70
N GLN A 91 -18.71 6.45 5.02
CA GLN A 91 -17.84 7.20 5.94
C GLN A 91 -16.35 7.04 5.62
N ASN A 92 -15.90 5.82 5.31
CA ASN A 92 -14.53 5.58 4.89
C ASN A 92 -14.21 6.31 3.58
N GLN A 93 -15.15 6.36 2.63
CA GLN A 93 -14.95 7.08 1.38
C GLN A 93 -14.76 8.57 1.60
N GLU A 94 -15.49 9.19 2.52
CA GLU A 94 -15.32 10.62 2.86
C GLU A 94 -13.89 10.90 3.34
N VAL A 95 -13.33 10.06 4.22
CA VAL A 95 -11.94 10.18 4.68
C VAL A 95 -10.97 10.05 3.51
N LEU A 96 -11.15 9.04 2.65
CA LEU A 96 -10.30 8.84 1.47
C LEU A 96 -10.41 10.00 0.47
N GLN A 97 -11.59 10.60 0.31
CA GLN A 97 -11.78 11.79 -0.51
C GLN A 97 -11.07 13.00 0.08
N ALA A 98 -11.10 13.18 1.40
CA ALA A 98 -10.34 14.23 2.07
C ALA A 98 -8.84 14.06 1.85
N VAL A 99 -8.31 12.83 1.93
CA VAL A 99 -6.90 12.54 1.60
C VAL A 99 -6.59 12.94 0.16
N VAL A 100 -7.39 12.49 -0.81
CA VAL A 100 -7.21 12.83 -2.23
C VAL A 100 -7.27 14.33 -2.47
N HIS A 101 -8.23 15.03 -1.86
CA HIS A 101 -8.37 16.47 -1.99
C HIS A 101 -7.11 17.20 -1.53
N ASN A 102 -6.59 16.87 -0.34
CA ASN A 102 -5.37 17.47 0.17
C ASN A 102 -4.15 17.14 -0.72
N CYS A 103 -4.00 15.88 -1.15
CA CYS A 103 -2.88 15.48 -2.00
C CYS A 103 -2.86 16.23 -3.34
N LEU A 104 -4.02 16.47 -3.97
CA LEU A 104 -4.09 17.17 -5.26
C LEU A 104 -3.71 18.66 -5.17
N HIS A 105 -3.80 19.25 -3.98
CA HIS A 105 -3.44 20.66 -3.74
C HIS A 105 -2.02 20.85 -3.20
N MET A 106 -1.25 19.78 -3.01
CA MET A 106 0.15 19.90 -2.58
C MET A 106 1.01 20.45 -3.71
N PHE A 107 1.84 21.44 -3.40
CA PHE A 107 2.77 22.07 -4.36
C PHE A 107 3.68 21.02 -5.04
N GLU A 108 4.16 20.04 -4.27
CA GLU A 108 4.99 18.92 -4.75
C GLU A 108 4.29 18.10 -5.83
N ASN A 109 2.94 18.03 -5.83
CA ASN A 109 2.18 17.21 -6.77
C ASN A 109 1.73 17.96 -8.04
N MET A 110 2.03 19.26 -8.16
CA MET A 110 1.65 20.04 -9.34
C MET A 110 2.29 19.51 -10.63
N GLU A 111 3.46 18.88 -10.53
CA GLU A 111 4.16 18.29 -11.67
C GLU A 111 3.39 17.13 -12.32
N TYR A 112 2.47 16.49 -11.59
CA TYR A 112 1.64 15.40 -12.09
C TYR A 112 0.53 15.87 -13.04
N GLY A 113 0.33 17.19 -13.16
CA GLY A 113 -0.68 17.80 -14.03
C GLY A 113 -2.09 17.61 -13.49
N GLN A 114 -3.08 17.71 -14.36
CA GLN A 114 -4.46 17.29 -14.07
C GLN A 114 -4.75 16.03 -14.87
N ASP A 115 -5.29 15.00 -14.22
CA ASP A 115 -5.74 13.79 -14.91
C ASP A 115 -6.82 14.13 -15.95
N VAL A 116 -6.92 13.23 -16.92
CA VAL A 116 -7.95 13.19 -17.94
C VAL A 116 -9.31 12.96 -17.26
N ASP A 117 -9.93 14.06 -16.86
CA ASP A 117 -11.19 14.18 -16.12
C ASP A 117 -11.15 13.61 -14.69
N PRO A 118 -10.84 14.42 -13.67
CA PRO A 118 -10.84 13.99 -12.28
C PRO A 118 -12.19 13.45 -11.78
N ARG A 119 -13.28 13.62 -12.57
CA ARG A 119 -14.62 13.11 -12.25
C ARG A 119 -14.86 11.69 -12.75
N LYS A 120 -14.05 11.16 -13.67
CA LYS A 120 -14.22 9.81 -14.22
C LYS A 120 -13.44 8.79 -13.41
N VAL A 121 -14.11 8.17 -12.44
CA VAL A 121 -13.57 7.02 -11.71
C VAL A 121 -13.56 5.79 -12.61
N ARG A 122 -12.38 5.18 -12.79
CA ARG A 122 -12.21 3.93 -13.55
C ARG A 122 -12.10 2.75 -12.60
N PRO A 123 -12.48 1.53 -12.99
CA PRO A 123 -12.21 0.35 -12.19
C PRO A 123 -10.71 0.20 -11.91
N SER A 124 -10.34 0.17 -10.63
CA SER A 124 -8.96 -0.12 -10.21
C SER A 124 -8.72 -1.62 -10.05
N SER A 125 -7.44 -2.01 -10.08
CA SER A 125 -7.05 -3.41 -9.88
C SER A 125 -7.45 -3.93 -8.49
N THR A 126 -7.69 -5.23 -8.37
CA THR A 126 -7.94 -5.87 -7.07
C THR A 126 -6.76 -5.68 -6.11
N PHE A 127 -5.53 -5.70 -6.64
CA PHE A 127 -4.31 -5.46 -5.88
C PHE A 127 -4.28 -4.07 -5.24
N ASP A 128 -4.64 -3.02 -5.99
CA ASP A 128 -4.69 -1.65 -5.44
C ASP A 128 -5.81 -1.53 -4.38
N MET A 129 -6.93 -2.20 -4.59
CA MET A 129 -8.01 -2.23 -3.60
C MET A 129 -7.60 -2.95 -2.30
N ASP A 130 -6.76 -3.98 -2.40
CA ASP A 130 -6.22 -4.67 -1.23
C ASP A 130 -5.17 -3.84 -0.50
N LYS A 131 -4.31 -3.12 -1.24
CA LYS A 131 -3.44 -2.10 -0.65
C LYS A 131 -4.23 -1.04 0.10
N LEU A 132 -5.30 -0.52 -0.50
CA LEU A 132 -6.13 0.52 0.11
C LEU A 132 -6.81 0.05 1.41
N LYS A 133 -7.28 -1.21 1.45
CA LYS A 133 -7.79 -1.82 2.69
C LYS A 133 -6.71 -1.91 3.76
N SER A 134 -5.47 -2.25 3.39
CA SER A 134 -4.34 -2.24 4.31
C SER A 134 -3.99 -0.83 4.81
N THR A 135 -4.05 0.18 3.94
CA THR A 135 -3.87 1.60 4.33
C THR A 135 -4.89 2.03 5.37
N ILE A 136 -6.17 1.66 5.21
CA ILE A 136 -7.22 1.96 6.21
C ILE A 136 -6.87 1.31 7.56
N LYS A 137 -6.37 0.08 7.58
CA LYS A 137 -5.92 -0.59 8.81
C LYS A 137 -4.70 0.10 9.43
N GLN A 138 -3.78 0.61 8.61
CA GLN A 138 -2.61 1.34 9.06
C GLN A 138 -2.99 2.60 9.87
N PHE A 139 -4.07 3.30 9.50
CA PHE A 139 -4.58 4.41 10.31
C PHE A 139 -4.96 3.98 11.73
N VAL A 140 -5.56 2.80 11.89
CA VAL A 140 -5.91 2.27 13.22
C VAL A 140 -4.64 2.01 14.03
N ARG A 141 -3.65 1.34 13.42
CA ARG A 141 -2.38 1.03 14.08
C ARG A 141 -1.65 2.30 14.53
N ASP A 142 -1.48 3.27 13.64
CA ASP A 142 -0.55 4.38 13.88
C ASP A 142 -1.23 5.56 14.60
N TRP A 143 -2.54 5.79 14.38
CA TRP A 143 -3.22 7.03 14.78
C TRP A 143 -4.49 6.84 15.60
N SER A 144 -4.87 5.61 15.97
CA SER A 144 -6.02 5.38 16.86
C SER A 144 -5.60 4.91 18.24
N GLU A 145 -6.46 5.11 19.24
CA GLU A 145 -6.25 4.54 20.58
C GLU A 145 -6.24 3.01 20.56
N ALA A 146 -7.06 2.38 19.70
CA ALA A 146 -7.11 0.94 19.55
C ALA A 146 -5.77 0.34 19.09
N GLY A 147 -4.94 1.12 18.37
CA GLY A 147 -3.60 0.71 17.95
C GLY A 147 -2.53 0.84 19.03
N LYS A 148 -2.83 1.41 20.21
CA LYS A 148 -1.82 1.73 21.24
C LYS A 148 -1.03 0.51 21.69
N ALA A 149 -1.68 -0.61 22.01
CA ALA A 149 -0.99 -1.82 22.45
C ALA A 149 0.00 -2.36 21.40
N GLU A 150 -0.36 -2.25 20.11
CA GLU A 150 0.51 -2.65 19.01
C GLU A 150 1.68 -1.68 18.82
N ARG A 151 1.44 -0.36 18.95
CA ARG A 151 2.52 0.66 18.95
C ARG A 151 3.46 0.48 20.12
N ASP A 152 2.95 0.23 21.32
CA ASP A 152 3.80 -0.01 22.50
C ASP A 152 4.66 -1.27 22.29
N SER A 153 4.13 -2.32 21.66
CA SER A 153 4.90 -3.54 21.37
C SER A 153 5.97 -3.35 20.29
N CYS A 154 5.75 -2.45 19.31
CA CYS A 154 6.66 -2.26 18.17
C CYS A 154 7.59 -1.04 18.30
N TYR A 155 7.04 0.12 18.67
CA TYR A 155 7.76 1.40 18.69
C TYR A 155 8.51 1.60 20.00
N LYS A 156 7.97 1.15 21.15
CA LYS A 156 8.62 1.35 22.44
C LYS A 156 10.03 0.75 22.50
N PRO A 157 10.29 -0.50 22.05
CA PRO A 157 11.65 -1.04 22.03
C PRO A 157 12.64 -0.23 21.18
N ILE A 158 12.17 0.33 20.04
CA ILE A 158 12.99 1.15 19.15
C ILE A 158 13.28 2.50 19.80
N ILE A 159 12.27 3.15 20.37
CA ILE A 159 12.39 4.44 21.06
C ILE A 159 13.31 4.31 22.28
N ASP A 160 13.16 3.24 23.05
CA ASP A 160 14.00 2.98 24.23
C ASP A 160 15.46 2.81 23.86
N GLU A 161 15.75 2.10 22.75
CA GLU A 161 17.12 1.94 22.27
C GLU A 161 17.70 3.26 21.75
N ILE A 162 16.89 4.08 21.05
CA ILE A 162 17.30 5.43 20.65
C ILE A 162 17.61 6.29 21.88
N GLN A 163 16.75 6.31 22.89
CA GLN A 163 16.96 7.09 24.11
C GLN A 163 18.18 6.61 24.92
N ARG A 164 18.46 5.30 24.91
CA ARG A 164 19.62 4.70 25.56
C ARG A 164 20.94 5.12 24.88
N LEU A 165 20.96 5.13 23.54
CA LEU A 165 22.11 5.55 22.74
C LEU A 165 22.28 7.06 22.69
N PHE A 166 21.18 7.79 22.76
CA PHE A 166 21.09 9.23 22.58
C PHE A 166 20.30 9.91 23.71
N PRO A 167 20.86 10.01 24.93
CA PRO A 167 20.17 10.63 26.06
C PRO A 167 19.87 12.10 25.78
N PRO A 168 18.64 12.61 26.08
CA PRO A 168 18.22 13.97 25.73
C PRO A 168 19.13 15.08 26.28
N ASP A 169 19.82 14.82 27.39
CA ASP A 169 20.63 15.81 28.11
C ASP A 169 22.10 15.86 27.64
N GLN A 170 22.45 15.17 26.55
CA GLN A 170 23.84 15.11 26.03
C GLN A 170 24.13 16.06 24.85
N TRP A 171 23.20 16.97 24.48
CA TRP A 171 23.41 18.08 23.53
C TRP A 171 22.67 19.35 23.98
#